data_AF-A0A8S2MMG1-F1
#
_entry.id   AF-A0A8S2MMG1-F1
#
_cell.length_a   1.000
_cell.length_b   1.000
_cell.length_c   1.000
_cell.angle_alpha   90.00
_cell.angle_beta   90.00
_cell.angle_gamma   90.00
#
_symmetry.space_group_name_H-M   'P 1'
#
loop_
_entity.id
_entity.type
_entity.pdbx_description
1 polymer ?
#
loop_
_entity_poly.entity_id
_entity_poly.type
_entity_poly.pdbx_seq_one_letter_code
_entity_poly.pdbx_strand_id
1 'polypeptide(L)'
;KKLSAWLKTILDPTNGSFSLHVDGESDIRATYCAASVATLCQLEDLPDLFKNTAEWVASCQTYEGGFGACPGAEAHGGYSFCGYATLLLLDRESICDRDSLLRWTVNRQMSFEGGFQGRTNKLVDGCYSFWVGAILPLIQAVQRKMPVRDSQDLFEILDKNIKNHQPLFDTIAAQEYVLLCCQGEKTGGFTDRPKTEARTDFYHTCYCLSGLSLFQDDGQDQTTAVCGGDSNALRNTHPLFNIGPECAREAMDHYSKQKQ
;
A
#
# COMPACT_ATOMS: atom_id res chain seq x y z
N LYS A 1 -18.85 0.19 -17.60
CA LYS A 1 -19.46 -0.96 -18.33
C LYS A 1 -18.44 -1.94 -18.91
N LYS A 2 -17.60 -1.57 -19.91
CA LYS A 2 -16.59 -2.52 -20.47
C LYS A 2 -15.58 -3.02 -19.43
N LEU A 3 -15.11 -2.15 -18.55
CA LEU A 3 -14.19 -2.52 -17.45
C LEU A 3 -14.82 -3.57 -16.52
N SER A 4 -16.02 -3.31 -15.97
CA SER A 4 -16.77 -4.29 -15.15
C SER A 4 -16.94 -5.63 -15.88
N ALA A 5 -17.34 -5.61 -17.16
CA ALA A 5 -17.48 -6.83 -17.94
C ALA A 5 -16.15 -7.60 -18.09
N TRP A 6 -15.03 -6.91 -18.28
CA TRP A 6 -13.71 -7.53 -18.36
C TRP A 6 -13.24 -8.09 -17.01
N LEU A 7 -13.44 -7.37 -15.90
CA LEU A 7 -13.12 -7.86 -14.56
C LEU A 7 -13.84 -9.18 -14.26
N LYS A 8 -15.09 -9.35 -14.72
CA LYS A 8 -15.82 -10.62 -14.60
C LYS A 8 -15.18 -11.78 -15.38
N THR A 9 -14.43 -11.52 -16.44
CA THR A 9 -13.76 -12.57 -17.23
C THR A 9 -12.48 -13.10 -16.57
N ILE A 10 -11.93 -12.36 -15.60
CA ILE A 10 -10.73 -12.73 -14.86
C ILE A 10 -11.02 -13.07 -13.40
N LEU A 11 -12.28 -13.01 -12.97
CA LEU A 11 -12.74 -13.46 -11.66
C LEU A 11 -12.94 -14.98 -11.67
N ASP A 12 -12.36 -15.68 -10.69
CA ASP A 12 -12.70 -17.06 -10.38
C ASP A 12 -13.93 -17.08 -9.44
N PRO A 13 -15.13 -17.50 -9.93
CA PRO A 13 -16.35 -17.47 -9.13
C PRO A 13 -16.37 -18.54 -8.02
N THR A 14 -15.44 -19.50 -8.05
CA THR A 14 -15.40 -20.61 -7.08
C THR A 14 -14.77 -20.19 -5.76
N ASN A 15 -13.77 -19.31 -5.81
CA ASN A 15 -13.01 -18.87 -4.64
C ASN A 15 -13.02 -17.34 -4.44
N GLY A 16 -13.29 -16.53 -5.48
CA GLY A 16 -13.29 -15.06 -5.40
C GLY A 16 -11.95 -14.40 -5.75
N SER A 17 -10.96 -15.15 -6.26
CA SER A 17 -9.67 -14.62 -6.70
C SER A 17 -9.75 -14.02 -8.11
N PHE A 18 -8.79 -13.17 -8.45
CA PHE A 18 -8.66 -12.60 -9.79
C PHE A 18 -7.37 -13.08 -10.45
N SER A 19 -7.41 -13.33 -11.75
CA SER A 19 -6.22 -13.49 -12.60
C SER A 19 -5.75 -12.15 -13.16
N LEU A 20 -4.45 -11.98 -13.43
CA LEU A 20 -3.94 -10.72 -14.01
C LEU A 20 -4.48 -10.44 -15.42
N HIS A 21 -4.74 -11.51 -16.17
CA HIS A 21 -5.37 -11.47 -17.49
C HIS A 21 -6.10 -12.80 -17.74
N VAL A 22 -6.84 -12.88 -18.86
CA VAL A 22 -7.49 -14.13 -19.28
C VAL A 22 -6.43 -15.23 -19.42
N ASP A 23 -6.66 -16.36 -18.77
CA ASP A 23 -5.73 -17.51 -18.69
C ASP A 23 -4.37 -17.19 -18.03
N GLY A 24 -4.27 -16.07 -17.31
CA GLY A 24 -3.08 -15.67 -16.56
C GLY A 24 -3.02 -16.23 -15.14
N GLU A 25 -1.94 -15.93 -14.44
CA GLU A 25 -1.80 -16.30 -13.04
C GLU A 25 -2.80 -15.58 -12.15
N SER A 26 -3.23 -16.28 -11.10
CA SER A 26 -4.11 -15.75 -10.06
C SER A 26 -3.34 -15.53 -8.78
N ASP A 27 -3.22 -14.28 -8.37
CA ASP A 27 -2.65 -13.89 -7.09
C ASP A 27 -3.22 -12.56 -6.59
N ILE A 28 -2.83 -12.19 -5.37
CA ILE A 28 -3.37 -11.04 -4.65
C ILE A 28 -3.11 -9.70 -5.36
N ARG A 29 -2.13 -9.63 -6.29
CA ARG A 29 -1.89 -8.42 -7.10
C ARG A 29 -3.08 -8.13 -7.99
N ALA A 30 -3.59 -9.15 -8.69
CA ALA A 30 -4.74 -9.01 -9.57
C ALA A 30 -5.98 -8.55 -8.79
N THR A 31 -6.14 -9.07 -7.57
CA THR A 31 -7.26 -8.72 -6.70
C THR A 31 -7.19 -7.25 -6.27
N TYR A 32 -6.03 -6.78 -5.81
CA TYR A 32 -5.84 -5.36 -5.46
C TYR A 32 -6.01 -4.45 -6.69
N CYS A 33 -5.45 -4.81 -7.84
CA CYS A 33 -5.63 -4.06 -9.08
C CYS A 33 -7.11 -3.94 -9.44
N ALA A 34 -7.87 -5.04 -9.38
CA ALA A 34 -9.30 -5.06 -9.65
C ALA A 34 -10.08 -4.18 -8.66
N ALA A 35 -9.84 -4.33 -7.35
CA ALA A 35 -10.52 -3.54 -6.30
C ALA A 35 -10.20 -2.04 -6.42
N SER A 36 -8.94 -1.70 -6.68
CA SER A 36 -8.45 -0.33 -6.84
C SER A 36 -9.13 0.38 -8.01
N VAL A 37 -9.09 -0.20 -9.21
CA VAL A 37 -9.72 0.41 -10.39
C VAL A 37 -11.24 0.42 -10.29
N ALA A 38 -11.85 -0.61 -9.68
CA ALA A 38 -13.29 -0.68 -9.51
C ALA A 38 -13.80 0.41 -8.55
N THR A 39 -13.04 0.69 -7.49
CA THR A 39 -13.34 1.74 -6.51
C THR A 39 -13.17 3.14 -7.12
N LEU A 40 -12.02 3.43 -7.74
CA LEU A 40 -11.76 4.73 -8.36
C LEU A 40 -12.76 5.05 -9.47
N CYS A 41 -13.11 4.05 -10.29
CA CYS A 41 -14.10 4.19 -11.36
C CYS A 41 -15.55 4.06 -10.88
N GLN A 42 -15.79 3.89 -9.58
CA GLN A 42 -17.13 3.80 -9.00
C GLN A 42 -18.03 2.81 -9.75
N LEU A 43 -17.58 1.55 -9.91
CA LEU A 43 -18.41 0.54 -10.56
C LEU A 43 -19.66 0.24 -9.70
N GLU A 44 -20.78 -0.13 -10.33
CA GLU A 44 -22.07 -0.31 -9.64
C GLU A 44 -22.23 -1.69 -9.00
N ASP A 45 -21.57 -2.71 -9.56
CA ASP A 45 -21.75 -4.11 -9.22
C ASP A 45 -20.66 -4.66 -8.28
N LEU A 46 -20.09 -3.81 -7.41
CA LEU A 46 -19.00 -4.20 -6.51
C LEU A 46 -19.34 -5.39 -5.61
N PRO A 47 -20.52 -5.45 -4.93
CA PRO A 47 -20.81 -6.58 -4.05
C PRO A 47 -20.86 -7.93 -4.78
N ASP A 48 -21.38 -7.95 -6.01
CA ASP A 48 -21.43 -9.16 -6.82
C ASP A 48 -20.07 -9.50 -7.44
N LEU A 49 -19.33 -8.47 -7.89
CA LEU A 49 -18.01 -8.62 -8.51
C LEU A 49 -16.95 -9.15 -7.53
N PHE A 50 -17.03 -8.75 -6.26
CA PHE A 50 -16.07 -9.13 -5.22
C PHE A 50 -16.63 -10.14 -4.22
N LYS A 51 -17.66 -10.89 -4.63
CA LYS A 51 -18.22 -11.96 -3.81
C LYS A 51 -17.13 -13.00 -3.52
N ASN A 52 -16.98 -13.38 -2.24
CA ASN A 52 -15.95 -14.29 -1.71
C ASN A 52 -14.49 -13.77 -1.79
N THR A 53 -14.25 -12.60 -2.40
CA THR A 53 -12.89 -12.08 -2.57
C THR A 53 -12.23 -11.78 -1.24
N ALA A 54 -12.96 -11.21 -0.27
CA ALA A 54 -12.41 -10.89 1.05
C ALA A 54 -11.96 -12.16 1.80
N GLU A 55 -12.75 -13.24 1.72
CA GLU A 55 -12.45 -14.53 2.31
C GLU A 55 -11.21 -15.17 1.68
N TRP A 56 -11.07 -15.10 0.35
CA TRP A 56 -9.88 -15.57 -0.35
C TRP A 56 -8.64 -14.77 0.02
N VAL A 57 -8.74 -13.43 0.04
CA VAL A 57 -7.64 -12.55 0.46
C VAL A 57 -7.21 -12.86 1.90
N ALA A 58 -8.15 -13.01 2.83
CA ALA A 58 -7.84 -13.36 4.21
C ALA A 58 -7.17 -14.73 4.34
N SER A 59 -7.54 -15.70 3.49
CA SER A 59 -6.86 -17.00 3.45
C SER A 59 -5.41 -16.93 2.93
N CYS A 60 -4.99 -15.79 2.36
CA CYS A 60 -3.59 -15.53 2.00
C CYS A 60 -2.75 -15.01 3.18
N GLN A 61 -3.36 -14.67 4.32
CA GLN A 61 -2.62 -14.30 5.52
C GLN A 61 -1.88 -15.53 6.08
N THR A 62 -0.60 -15.37 6.41
CA THR A 62 0.26 -16.47 6.84
C THR A 62 0.42 -16.51 8.35
N TYR A 63 1.01 -17.60 8.86
CA TYR A 63 1.40 -17.71 10.27
C TYR A 63 2.36 -16.60 10.73
N GLU A 64 3.08 -15.95 9.81
CA GLU A 64 3.99 -14.86 10.13
C GLU A 64 3.21 -13.57 10.45
N GLY A 65 1.99 -13.42 9.93
CA GLY A 65 1.10 -12.27 10.07
C GLY A 65 0.90 -11.44 8.80
N GLY A 66 1.89 -11.43 7.90
CA GLY A 66 1.74 -10.83 6.56
C GLY A 66 0.95 -11.71 5.59
N PHE A 67 0.77 -11.25 4.35
CA PHE A 67 0.09 -12.00 3.29
C PHE A 67 1.07 -12.52 2.24
N GLY A 68 0.78 -13.72 1.75
CA GLY A 68 1.43 -14.30 0.58
C GLY A 68 0.69 -13.99 -0.73
N ALA A 69 1.28 -14.41 -1.85
CA ALA A 69 0.67 -14.23 -3.19
C ALA A 69 -0.69 -14.93 -3.32
N CYS A 70 -0.78 -16.11 -2.71
CA CYS A 70 -1.94 -16.98 -2.67
C CYS A 70 -1.90 -17.80 -1.35
N PRO A 71 -2.96 -18.54 -1.01
CA PRO A 71 -2.99 -19.32 0.22
C PRO A 71 -1.81 -20.30 0.33
N GLY A 72 -1.10 -20.26 1.46
CA GLY A 72 0.07 -21.09 1.71
C GLY A 72 1.41 -20.53 1.21
N ALA A 73 1.43 -19.41 0.48
CA ALA A 73 2.67 -18.73 0.11
C ALA A 73 3.29 -17.96 1.28
N GLU A 74 4.60 -17.67 1.20
CA GLU A 74 5.35 -16.90 2.20
C GLU A 74 4.85 -15.45 2.30
N ALA A 75 4.85 -14.86 3.50
CA ALA A 75 4.45 -13.47 3.69
C ALA A 75 5.43 -12.52 3.00
N HIS A 76 4.91 -11.57 2.23
CA HIS A 76 5.71 -10.63 1.43
C HIS A 76 5.16 -9.21 1.47
N GLY A 77 6.01 -8.19 1.50
CA GLY A 77 5.61 -6.78 1.66
C GLY A 77 4.61 -6.34 0.60
N GLY A 78 4.94 -6.52 -0.68
CA GLY A 78 4.03 -6.21 -1.79
C GLY A 78 2.69 -6.95 -1.73
N TYR A 79 2.68 -8.25 -1.40
CA TYR A 79 1.45 -9.02 -1.27
C TYR A 79 0.65 -8.64 -0.03
N SER A 80 1.32 -8.29 1.07
CA SER A 80 0.70 -7.79 2.30
C SER A 80 0.02 -6.45 2.10
N PHE A 81 0.65 -5.55 1.34
CA PHE A 81 0.02 -4.31 0.91
C PHE A 81 -1.23 -4.61 0.07
N CYS A 82 -1.09 -5.38 -1.00
CA CYS A 82 -2.21 -5.71 -1.88
C CYS A 82 -3.37 -6.36 -1.11
N GLY A 83 -3.08 -7.31 -0.23
CA GLY A 83 -4.08 -7.99 0.58
C GLY A 83 -4.80 -7.04 1.53
N TYR A 84 -4.05 -6.32 2.36
CA TYR A 84 -4.67 -5.44 3.36
C TYR A 84 -5.39 -4.25 2.72
N ALA A 85 -4.80 -3.64 1.69
CA ALA A 85 -5.47 -2.58 0.92
C ALA A 85 -6.75 -3.08 0.26
N THR A 86 -6.77 -4.30 -0.30
CA THR A 86 -7.99 -4.90 -0.83
C THR A 86 -9.06 -5.05 0.24
N LEU A 87 -8.72 -5.60 1.42
CA LEU A 87 -9.70 -5.76 2.49
C LEU A 87 -10.29 -4.42 2.94
N LEU A 88 -9.48 -3.36 2.99
CA LEU A 88 -9.95 -2.01 3.29
C LEU A 88 -10.90 -1.46 2.21
N LEU A 89 -10.55 -1.64 0.93
CA LEU A 89 -11.38 -1.20 -0.19
C LEU A 89 -12.73 -1.93 -0.24
N LEU A 90 -12.79 -3.16 0.30
CA LEU A 90 -14.01 -3.96 0.38
C LEU A 90 -14.78 -3.78 1.70
N ASP A 91 -14.30 -2.95 2.64
CA ASP A 91 -14.87 -2.81 3.99
C ASP A 91 -14.94 -4.15 4.76
N ARG A 92 -13.86 -4.95 4.65
CA ARG A 92 -13.75 -6.30 5.22
C ARG A 92 -12.42 -6.53 5.94
N GLU A 93 -11.72 -5.48 6.38
CA GLU A 93 -10.44 -5.58 7.09
C GLU A 93 -10.52 -6.34 8.42
N SER A 94 -11.70 -6.42 9.03
CA SER A 94 -11.91 -7.15 10.28
C SER A 94 -11.75 -8.68 10.16
N ILE A 95 -11.71 -9.23 8.94
CA ILE A 95 -11.57 -10.68 8.73
C ILE A 95 -10.13 -11.18 8.83
N CYS A 96 -9.13 -10.29 8.72
CA CYS A 96 -7.73 -10.64 8.94
C CYS A 96 -7.30 -10.39 10.40
N ASP A 97 -6.29 -11.12 10.85
CA ASP A 97 -5.61 -10.84 12.12
C ASP A 97 -4.69 -9.62 11.98
N ARG A 98 -5.25 -8.44 12.29
CA ARG A 98 -4.54 -7.17 12.21
C ARG A 98 -3.36 -7.07 13.18
N ASP A 99 -3.43 -7.73 14.34
CA ASP A 99 -2.37 -7.62 15.35
C ASP A 99 -1.12 -8.39 14.91
N SER A 100 -1.30 -9.59 14.32
CA SER A 100 -0.18 -10.30 13.70
C SER A 100 0.34 -9.59 12.45
N LEU A 101 -0.52 -8.97 11.64
CA LEU A 101 -0.10 -8.13 10.51
C LEU A 101 0.74 -6.93 10.97
N LEU A 102 0.31 -6.23 12.02
CA LEU A 102 1.05 -5.12 12.61
C LEU A 102 2.43 -5.60 13.08
N ARG A 103 2.46 -6.65 13.91
CA ARG A 103 3.70 -7.24 14.41
C ARG A 103 4.63 -7.62 13.26
N TRP A 104 4.11 -8.26 12.22
CA TRP A 104 4.91 -8.65 11.06
C TRP A 104 5.47 -7.43 10.33
N THR A 105 4.64 -6.44 10.04
CA THR A 105 5.02 -5.24 9.27
C THR A 105 6.10 -4.42 9.97
N VAL A 106 5.97 -4.14 11.27
CA VAL A 106 7.00 -3.36 12.00
C VAL A 106 8.35 -4.09 12.06
N ASN A 107 8.35 -5.42 12.08
CA ASN A 107 9.58 -6.23 12.05
C ASN A 107 10.23 -6.31 10.66
N ARG A 108 9.69 -5.61 9.65
CA ARG A 108 10.33 -5.45 8.34
C ARG A 108 11.26 -4.25 8.28
N GLN A 109 11.19 -3.32 9.23
CA GLN A 109 12.16 -2.24 9.31
C GLN A 109 13.49 -2.76 9.86
N MET A 110 14.58 -2.44 9.16
CA MET A 110 15.92 -2.89 9.52
C MET A 110 16.53 -1.93 10.54
N SER A 111 16.97 -2.45 11.68
CA SER A 111 17.52 -1.62 12.76
C SER A 111 18.86 -0.97 12.41
N PHE A 112 19.60 -1.50 11.44
CA PHE A 112 20.89 -0.93 11.01
C PHE A 112 20.71 -0.03 9.80
N GLU A 113 20.06 -0.52 8.74
CA GLU A 113 19.90 0.23 7.49
C GLU A 113 18.77 1.28 7.55
N GLY A 114 17.79 1.14 8.44
CA GLY A 114 16.63 2.05 8.56
C GLY A 114 15.51 1.79 7.55
N GLY A 115 15.82 1.23 6.38
CA GLY A 115 14.86 0.84 5.35
C GLY A 115 14.10 -0.46 5.67
N PHE A 116 13.31 -0.94 4.71
CA PHE A 116 12.49 -2.15 4.87
C PHE A 116 12.97 -3.34 4.04
N GLN A 117 12.90 -4.54 4.60
CA GLN A 117 13.01 -5.80 3.85
C GLN A 117 11.63 -6.33 3.45
N GLY A 118 11.54 -6.99 2.30
CA GLY A 118 10.25 -7.49 1.80
C GLY A 118 9.71 -8.73 2.49
N ARG A 119 10.59 -9.54 3.08
CA ARG A 119 10.27 -10.83 3.72
C ARG A 119 11.29 -11.14 4.81
N THR A 120 10.95 -12.02 5.74
CA THR A 120 11.83 -12.46 6.82
C THR A 120 13.18 -12.98 6.27
N ASN A 121 14.30 -12.61 6.90
CA ASN A 121 15.67 -12.98 6.48
C ASN A 121 16.09 -12.58 5.04
N LYS A 122 15.46 -11.55 4.46
CA LYS A 122 15.90 -10.96 3.18
C LYS A 122 16.55 -9.60 3.41
N LEU A 123 17.22 -9.10 2.37
CA LEU A 123 17.87 -7.80 2.42
C LEU A 123 16.84 -6.66 2.39
N VAL A 124 17.27 -5.51 2.90
CA VAL A 124 16.61 -4.22 2.70
C VAL A 124 16.54 -3.86 1.20
N ASP A 125 15.46 -3.20 0.79
CA ASP A 125 15.27 -2.70 -0.57
C ASP A 125 14.36 -1.45 -0.56
N GLY A 126 14.79 -0.39 -1.25
CA GLY A 126 14.14 0.91 -1.35
C GLY A 126 12.69 0.86 -1.82
N CYS A 127 12.27 -0.11 -2.64
CA CYS A 127 10.88 -0.19 -3.07
C CYS A 127 9.92 -0.59 -1.92
N TYR A 128 10.42 -1.28 -0.89
CA TYR A 128 9.61 -1.60 0.30
C TYR A 128 9.33 -0.38 1.17
N SER A 129 9.99 0.75 0.92
CA SER A 129 9.62 2.03 1.54
C SER A 129 8.13 2.34 1.32
N PHE A 130 7.59 2.03 0.13
CA PHE A 130 6.14 2.10 -0.08
C PHE A 130 5.44 0.81 0.30
N TRP A 131 5.84 -0.34 -0.27
CA TRP A 131 5.06 -1.58 -0.12
C TRP A 131 4.89 -2.03 1.34
N VAL A 132 5.90 -1.83 2.18
CA VAL A 132 5.78 -2.13 3.62
C VAL A 132 5.36 -0.88 4.39
N GLY A 133 5.99 0.27 4.09
CA GLY A 133 5.74 1.52 4.80
C GLY A 133 4.28 1.99 4.73
N ALA A 134 3.57 1.74 3.63
CA ALA A 134 2.16 2.11 3.47
C ALA A 134 1.19 1.26 4.32
N ILE A 135 1.57 0.06 4.75
CA ILE A 135 0.69 -0.80 5.56
C ILE A 135 0.47 -0.20 6.96
N LEU A 136 1.49 0.44 7.52
CA LEU A 136 1.46 0.99 8.87
C LEU A 136 0.44 2.14 9.07
N PRO A 137 0.41 3.20 8.23
CA PRO A 137 -0.64 4.22 8.33
C PRO A 137 -2.04 3.66 8.05
N LEU A 138 -2.17 2.64 7.20
CA LEU A 138 -3.45 1.95 6.99
C LEU A 138 -3.92 1.24 8.27
N ILE A 139 -3.03 0.55 8.98
CA ILE A 139 -3.36 -0.08 10.27
C ILE A 139 -3.73 0.98 11.32
N GLN A 140 -2.96 2.07 11.40
CA GLN A 140 -3.23 3.18 12.33
C GLN A 140 -4.60 3.81 12.09
N ALA A 141 -5.02 3.95 10.82
CA ALA A 141 -6.32 4.49 10.47
C ALA A 141 -7.47 3.63 11.03
N VAL A 142 -7.37 2.31 10.92
CA VAL A 142 -8.41 1.36 11.39
C VAL A 142 -8.48 1.25 12.91
N GLN A 143 -7.33 1.20 13.61
CA GLN A 143 -7.28 1.01 15.06
C GLN A 143 -8.06 2.08 15.85
N ARG A 144 -8.31 3.24 15.23
CA ARG A 144 -9.03 4.36 15.85
C ARG A 144 -10.55 4.18 15.93
N LYS A 145 -11.10 3.01 15.56
CA LYS A 145 -12.55 2.67 15.62
C LYS A 145 -13.45 3.76 15.01
N MET A 146 -12.97 4.41 13.97
CA MET A 146 -13.81 5.29 13.19
C MET A 146 -14.61 4.37 12.26
N PRO A 147 -15.96 4.43 12.27
CA PRO A 147 -16.75 3.64 11.35
C PRO A 147 -16.36 4.09 9.94
N VAL A 148 -15.59 3.27 9.24
CA VAL A 148 -15.41 3.39 7.79
C VAL A 148 -16.78 3.00 7.22
N ARG A 149 -17.59 3.98 6.81
CA ARG A 149 -18.92 3.68 6.25
C ARG A 149 -18.86 3.41 4.76
N ASP A 150 -17.83 3.94 4.11
CA ASP A 150 -17.48 3.72 2.71
C ASP A 150 -16.02 4.14 2.45
N SER A 151 -15.58 3.99 1.20
CA SER A 151 -14.24 4.39 0.78
C SER A 151 -13.99 5.89 1.01
N GLN A 152 -15.00 6.77 0.90
CA GLN A 152 -14.88 8.23 1.06
C GLN A 152 -14.54 8.63 2.51
N ASP A 153 -15.13 7.96 3.51
CA ASP A 153 -14.78 8.16 4.92
C ASP A 153 -13.30 7.79 5.19
N LEU A 154 -12.79 6.74 4.55
CA LEU A 154 -11.38 6.35 4.67
C LEU A 154 -10.43 7.41 4.10
N PHE A 155 -10.81 8.10 3.00
CA PHE A 155 -10.03 9.21 2.43
C PHE A 155 -9.90 10.38 3.41
N GLU A 156 -10.98 10.79 4.06
CA GLU A 156 -10.92 11.90 5.02
C GLU A 156 -10.13 11.55 6.29
N ILE A 157 -10.20 10.29 6.74
CA ILE A 157 -9.46 9.80 7.91
C ILE A 157 -7.95 9.78 7.63
N LEU A 158 -7.55 9.31 6.45
CA LEU A 158 -6.15 9.27 6.04
C LEU A 158 -5.56 10.68 5.82
N ASP A 159 -6.35 11.62 5.30
CA ASP A 159 -5.90 13.00 5.02
C ASP A 159 -5.73 13.86 6.29
N LYS A 160 -6.65 13.75 7.27
CA LYS A 160 -6.67 14.64 8.45
C LYS A 160 -5.88 14.12 9.67
N ASN A 161 -5.64 12.80 9.78
CA ASN A 161 -5.24 12.20 11.07
C ASN A 161 -3.88 11.48 11.08
N ILE A 162 -3.18 11.33 9.95
CA ILE A 162 -1.81 10.78 9.97
C ILE A 162 -0.85 11.74 10.69
N LYS A 163 -1.07 13.05 10.59
CA LYS A 163 -0.16 14.12 11.01
C LYS A 163 -0.11 14.48 12.52
N ASN A 164 -0.80 13.73 13.39
CA ASN A 164 -1.01 14.14 14.79
C ASN A 164 -0.65 13.05 15.83
N HIS A 165 0.06 11.99 15.43
CA HIS A 165 0.36 10.87 16.31
C HIS A 165 1.74 10.27 16.06
N GLN A 166 2.31 9.71 17.13
CA GLN A 166 3.57 8.98 17.10
C GLN A 166 3.51 7.82 16.07
N PRO A 167 4.46 7.78 15.12
CA PRO A 167 4.56 6.71 14.14
C PRO A 167 4.70 5.32 14.77
N LEU A 168 4.21 4.29 14.07
CA LEU A 168 4.40 2.88 14.47
C LEU A 168 5.81 2.32 14.16
N PHE A 169 6.67 3.13 13.54
CA PHE A 169 7.99 2.77 13.05
C PHE A 169 8.90 3.99 13.05
N ASP A 170 10.19 3.79 12.84
CA ASP A 170 11.16 4.89 12.81
C ASP A 170 11.12 5.61 11.45
N THR A 171 10.31 6.65 11.36
CA THR A 171 10.14 7.47 10.14
C THR A 171 11.42 8.19 9.75
N ILE A 172 12.24 8.64 10.71
CA ILE A 172 13.50 9.33 10.43
C ILE A 172 14.50 8.37 9.79
N ALA A 173 14.70 7.19 10.37
CA ALA A 173 15.60 6.17 9.81
C ALA A 173 15.15 5.72 8.41
N ALA A 174 13.83 5.64 8.18
CA ALA A 174 13.29 5.30 6.87
C ALA A 174 13.53 6.40 5.82
N GLN A 175 13.38 7.68 6.19
CA GLN A 175 13.75 8.82 5.34
C GLN A 175 15.26 8.83 5.04
N GLU A 176 16.09 8.64 6.07
CA GLU A 176 17.55 8.59 5.95
C GLU A 176 18.00 7.47 5.00
N TYR A 177 17.40 6.28 5.08
CA TYR A 177 17.70 5.21 4.14
C TYR A 177 17.44 5.62 2.69
N VAL A 178 16.26 6.19 2.40
CA VAL A 178 15.94 6.62 1.03
C VAL A 178 16.89 7.72 0.55
N LEU A 179 17.15 8.73 1.39
CA LEU A 179 17.97 9.90 1.04
C LEU A 179 19.46 9.56 0.95
N LEU A 180 20.00 8.72 1.83
CA LEU A 180 21.43 8.43 1.89
C LEU A 180 21.82 7.20 1.08
N CYS A 181 20.92 6.23 0.90
CA CYS A 181 21.27 4.92 0.34
C CYS A 181 20.64 4.61 -1.01
N CYS A 182 19.52 5.25 -1.37
CA CYS A 182 18.78 4.90 -2.58
C CYS A 182 18.96 5.88 -3.74
N GLN A 183 19.59 7.04 -3.56
CA GLN A 183 19.76 8.05 -4.63
C GLN A 183 20.88 7.69 -5.61
N GLY A 184 20.63 7.83 -6.91
CA GLY A 184 21.65 7.66 -7.94
C GLY A 184 22.48 8.93 -8.15
N GLU A 185 23.69 8.97 -7.59
CA GLU A 185 24.57 10.16 -7.61
C GLU A 185 24.85 10.71 -9.02
N LYS A 186 25.01 9.84 -10.02
CA LYS A 186 25.46 10.24 -11.37
C LYS A 186 24.34 10.46 -12.36
N THR A 187 23.25 9.69 -12.25
CA THR A 187 22.18 9.64 -13.25
C THR A 187 20.89 10.26 -12.78
N GLY A 188 20.77 10.59 -11.49
CA GLY A 188 19.47 10.83 -10.86
C GLY A 188 18.60 9.57 -10.80
N GLY A 189 17.45 9.71 -10.14
CA GLY A 189 16.54 8.60 -9.83
C GLY A 189 16.97 7.81 -8.59
N PHE A 190 16.22 6.75 -8.29
CA PHE A 190 16.46 5.90 -7.13
C PHE A 190 16.65 4.43 -7.51
N THR A 191 17.27 3.66 -6.60
CA THR A 191 17.63 2.24 -6.76
C THR A 191 17.19 1.41 -5.55
N ASP A 192 17.40 0.09 -5.61
CA ASP A 192 17.05 -0.86 -4.56
C ASP A 192 17.91 -0.67 -3.30
N ARG A 193 19.24 -0.52 -3.44
CA ARG A 193 20.18 -0.37 -2.33
C ARG A 193 21.53 0.19 -2.79
N PRO A 194 22.42 0.63 -1.89
CA PRO A 194 23.75 1.10 -2.26
C PRO A 194 24.52 0.05 -3.05
N LYS A 195 25.04 0.44 -4.22
CA LYS A 195 25.90 -0.39 -5.07
C LYS A 195 26.98 0.48 -5.67
N THR A 196 28.16 -0.10 -5.88
CA THR A 196 29.30 0.55 -6.57
C THR A 196 28.93 1.10 -7.94
N GLU A 197 28.02 0.42 -8.64
CA GLU A 197 27.37 0.91 -9.87
C GLU A 197 25.86 0.82 -9.69
N ALA A 198 25.29 1.74 -8.92
CA ALA A 198 23.84 1.83 -8.72
C ALA A 198 23.14 2.16 -10.04
N ARG A 199 22.49 1.15 -10.63
CA ARG A 199 21.56 1.36 -11.74
C ARG A 199 20.23 1.80 -11.15
N THR A 200 19.86 3.05 -11.38
CA THR A 200 18.52 3.54 -11.05
C THR A 200 17.51 3.06 -12.08
N ASP A 201 16.26 2.98 -11.67
CA ASP A 201 15.14 2.66 -12.55
C ASP A 201 13.87 3.40 -12.11
N PHE A 202 12.88 3.45 -13.01
CA PHE A 202 11.64 4.18 -12.77
C PHE A 202 10.78 3.53 -11.69
N TYR A 203 10.90 2.21 -11.48
CA TYR A 203 10.14 1.49 -10.48
C TYR A 203 10.62 1.88 -9.07
N HIS A 204 11.92 1.79 -8.79
CA HIS A 204 12.48 2.22 -7.51
C HIS A 204 12.36 3.73 -7.31
N THR A 205 12.54 4.53 -8.37
CA THR A 205 12.28 5.98 -8.31
C THR A 205 10.86 6.28 -7.82
N CYS A 206 9.86 5.59 -8.38
CA CYS A 206 8.47 5.76 -7.95
C CYS A 206 8.28 5.36 -6.49
N TYR A 207 8.64 4.14 -6.11
CA TYR A 207 8.31 3.60 -4.79
C TYR A 207 9.19 4.13 -3.65
N CYS A 208 10.43 4.55 -3.93
CA CYS A 208 11.25 5.27 -2.95
C CYS A 208 10.64 6.63 -2.63
N LEU A 209 10.26 7.41 -3.65
CA LEU A 209 9.62 8.72 -3.45
C LEU A 209 8.23 8.59 -2.81
N SER A 210 7.47 7.56 -3.19
CA SER A 210 6.17 7.26 -2.58
C SER A 210 6.32 6.95 -1.09
N GLY A 211 7.28 6.12 -0.71
CA GLY A 211 7.59 5.85 0.69
C GLY A 211 8.07 7.10 1.43
N LEU A 212 9.01 7.84 0.83
CA LEU A 212 9.54 9.08 1.43
C LEU A 212 8.42 10.10 1.73
N SER A 213 7.47 10.25 0.81
CA SER A 213 6.26 11.07 1.00
C SER A 213 5.41 10.60 2.19
N LEU A 214 5.23 9.29 2.38
CA LEU A 214 4.47 8.73 3.50
C LEU A 214 5.15 8.90 4.86
N PHE A 215 6.47 9.11 4.89
CA PHE A 215 7.26 9.22 6.12
C PHE A 215 7.39 10.66 6.62
N GLN A 216 7.00 11.62 5.78
CA GLN A 216 7.09 13.05 6.04
C GLN A 216 5.78 13.57 6.62
N ASP A 217 5.92 14.49 7.57
CA ASP A 217 4.85 15.34 8.08
C ASP A 217 5.33 16.79 8.07
N ASP A 218 4.43 17.70 7.68
CA ASP A 218 4.67 19.15 7.69
C ASP A 218 4.36 19.79 9.07
N GLY A 219 3.96 18.98 10.04
CA GLY A 219 3.69 19.38 11.42
C GLY A 219 4.93 19.63 12.30
N GLN A 220 4.67 20.03 13.55
CA GLN A 220 5.71 20.30 14.57
C GLN A 220 6.25 19.04 15.27
N ASP A 221 5.83 17.84 14.88
CA ASP A 221 6.30 16.59 15.50
C ASP A 221 7.69 16.24 14.96
N GLN A 222 8.70 16.25 15.85
CA GLN A 222 10.09 15.92 15.48
C GLN A 222 10.25 14.49 14.98
N THR A 223 9.33 13.59 15.30
CA THR A 223 9.40 12.18 14.88
C THR A 223 9.07 11.99 13.41
N THR A 224 8.30 12.88 12.79
CA THR A 224 7.90 12.84 11.38
C THR A 224 8.45 14.00 10.56
N ALA A 225 9.35 14.79 11.14
CA ALA A 225 9.97 15.94 10.49
C ALA A 225 10.61 15.58 9.14
N VAL A 226 10.59 16.54 8.21
CA VAL A 226 11.24 16.39 6.89
C VAL A 226 12.76 16.36 7.07
N CYS A 227 13.36 15.19 6.89
CA CYS A 227 14.81 15.00 6.99
C CYS A 227 15.56 15.87 5.99
N GLY A 228 16.53 16.67 6.46
CA GLY A 228 17.29 17.59 5.62
C GLY A 228 16.58 18.92 5.30
N GLY A 229 15.39 19.17 5.87
CA GLY A 229 14.66 20.43 5.76
C GLY A 229 13.69 20.51 4.57
N ASP A 230 12.96 21.62 4.48
CA ASP A 230 11.80 21.81 3.60
C ASP A 230 12.06 21.57 2.10
N SER A 231 13.31 21.68 1.65
CA SER A 231 13.67 21.37 0.25
C SER A 231 13.47 19.90 -0.12
N ASN A 232 13.42 19.00 0.88
CA ASN A 232 13.15 17.58 0.68
C ASN A 232 11.66 17.22 0.80
N ALA A 233 10.80 18.19 1.09
CA ALA A 233 9.37 17.96 1.27
C ALA A 233 8.72 17.51 -0.06
N LEU A 234 8.02 16.38 -0.02
CA LEU A 234 7.25 15.85 -1.13
C LEU A 234 5.76 16.13 -0.94
N ARG A 235 5.02 16.10 -2.06
CA ARG A 235 3.56 16.07 -1.99
C ARG A 235 3.11 14.74 -1.39
N ASN A 236 2.03 14.78 -0.63
CA ASN A 236 1.41 13.58 -0.05
C ASN A 236 0.98 12.60 -1.15
N THR A 237 1.13 11.31 -0.87
CA THR A 237 0.55 10.22 -1.66
C THR A 237 -0.53 9.51 -0.87
N HIS A 238 -1.60 9.09 -1.56
CA HIS A 238 -2.68 8.34 -0.95
C HIS A 238 -2.22 6.90 -0.67
N PRO A 239 -2.24 6.42 0.59
CA PRO A 239 -1.63 5.14 0.94
C PRO A 239 -2.32 3.93 0.29
N LEU A 240 -3.63 4.01 -0.05
CA LEU A 240 -4.31 2.94 -0.79
C LEU A 240 -4.09 2.93 -2.30
N PHE A 241 -3.80 4.07 -2.93
CA PHE A 241 -3.83 4.18 -4.41
C PHE A 241 -2.49 4.60 -5.01
N ASN A 242 -1.56 5.06 -4.17
CA ASN A 242 -0.28 5.63 -4.54
C ASN A 242 -0.34 6.73 -5.62
N ILE A 243 -1.32 7.63 -5.47
CA ILE A 243 -1.48 8.85 -6.26
C ILE A 243 -1.80 10.00 -5.31
N GLY A 244 -1.73 11.26 -5.78
CA GLY A 244 -2.13 12.41 -4.97
C GLY A 244 -3.55 12.21 -4.37
N PRO A 245 -3.77 12.43 -3.06
CA PRO A 245 -5.09 12.31 -2.44
C PRO A 245 -6.18 13.10 -3.16
N GLU A 246 -5.85 14.28 -3.67
CA GLU A 246 -6.71 15.12 -4.50
C GLU A 246 -7.12 14.42 -5.81
N CYS A 247 -6.17 13.76 -6.48
CA CYS A 247 -6.43 13.04 -7.73
C CYS A 247 -7.37 11.86 -7.51
N ALA A 248 -7.20 11.12 -6.41
CA ALA A 248 -8.07 10.00 -6.08
C ALA A 248 -9.50 10.47 -5.80
N ARG A 249 -9.66 11.54 -5.01
CA ARG A 249 -10.96 12.16 -4.74
C ARG A 249 -11.63 12.67 -6.01
N GLU A 250 -10.90 13.40 -6.84
CA GLU A 250 -11.42 13.94 -8.11
C GLU A 250 -11.90 12.83 -9.06
N ALA A 251 -11.14 11.72 -9.15
CA ALA A 251 -11.53 10.57 -9.95
C ALA A 251 -12.87 9.97 -9.47
N MET A 252 -12.99 9.71 -8.17
CA MET A 252 -14.23 9.15 -7.61
C MET A 252 -15.41 10.11 -7.72
N ASP A 253 -15.22 11.40 -7.47
CA ASP A 253 -16.27 12.41 -7.63
C ASP A 253 -16.76 12.49 -9.07
N HIS A 254 -15.82 12.40 -10.03
CA HIS A 254 -16.13 12.39 -11.45
C HIS A 254 -17.01 11.18 -11.83
N TYR A 255 -16.60 9.97 -11.44
CA TYR A 255 -17.35 8.76 -11.81
C TYR A 255 -18.64 8.57 -11.00
N SER A 256 -18.71 9.06 -9.76
CA SER A 256 -19.95 9.05 -8.97
C SER A 256 -21.07 9.86 -9.61
N LYS A 257 -20.74 10.99 -10.25
CA LYS A 257 -21.71 11.83 -10.98
C LYS A 257 -22.22 11.18 -12.27
N GLN A 258 -21.48 10.24 -12.85
CA GLN A 258 -21.87 9.50 -14.05
C GLN A 258 -22.80 8.31 -13.77
N LYS A 259 -23.04 7.99 -12.49
CA LYS A 259 -24.04 6.99 -12.07
C LYS A 259 -25.48 7.51 -12.15
N GLN A 260 -25.67 8.82 -12.26
CA GLN A 260 -26.98 9.46 -12.49
C GLN A 260 -27.33 9.47 -13.97
#